data_AF-A0A1Q7GYL9-F1
#
_entry.id   AF-A0A1Q7GYL9-F1
#
_cell.length_a   1.000
_cell.length_b   1.000
_cell.length_c   1.000
_cell.angle_alpha   90.00
_cell.angle_beta   90.00
_cell.angle_gamma   90.00
#
_symmetry.space_group_name_H-M   'P 1'
#
loop_
_entity.id
_entity.type
_entity.pdbx_description
1 polymer ?
#
loop_
_entity_poly.entity_id
_entity_poly.type
_entity_poly.pdbx_seq_one_letter_code
_entity_poly.pdbx_strand_id
1 'polypeptide(L)'
;MRRSVTPLALIAYALLLTTACREPPPPAPPLMPEISGTSVVPGLSAPVRVVRDRWGVPHLYAQTEDDLFAAQGFVQAQDRLFQMDLWRRSVHGRLSEVLGPNFVERDAMTRRMQYRGDLEAEWASYGADVKAIATAFVRGINAWVALALERPPEEFVLAGWKPDFWSPVDLLNRTDAFVASRDAIDEIRRTGMSDVIADAIRSVGAPPFFAGGAAVQPDLVAVRSIGRVNATRAGVLSISEARRTLDHPSRRYFVHLNAPGWNVIGATSPWRPGVAIGHNERVAWGMTGIDADTQDIYKDQMGAPTLVIKERIVVKGRETPFVFDREYSAHGVIIASDREHDQVFTVRWSGTEPGAAPELASLAIDQAGAWPEFRAALARWKMPARRVVYLDTDGNVGFQDAALIPIRRAGEWTGWRTIDDLPHAFNPRGDGVAAADPRHDGPSAASAEATFAHPLAITAARRQRFNIGPLSRPADDDSPLRALLDSKDWDRSRAVNAPGQSGSPASPHFSDLAKLWSSGDLVPLLFSDAAVQANTESTLTLVSTPRR
;
A
#
# COMPACT_ATOMS: atom_id res chain seq x y z
N MET A 1 -19.92 81.52 -22.08
CA MET A 1 -18.51 81.73 -21.70
C MET A 1 -18.10 80.65 -20.70
N ARG A 2 -16.99 79.98 -21.01
CA ARG A 2 -16.51 78.72 -20.40
C ARG A 2 -16.11 78.93 -18.93
N ARG A 3 -16.59 78.05 -18.03
CA ARG A 3 -16.04 77.89 -16.67
C ARG A 3 -14.93 76.85 -16.71
N SER A 4 -13.76 77.27 -16.24
CA SER A 4 -12.51 76.55 -16.08
C SER A 4 -12.66 75.37 -15.12
N VAL A 5 -12.30 74.18 -15.59
CA VAL A 5 -12.13 72.98 -14.77
C VAL A 5 -10.73 73.02 -14.18
N THR A 6 -10.65 72.89 -12.86
CA THR A 6 -9.43 72.94 -12.04
C THR A 6 -8.53 71.72 -12.30
N PRO A 7 -7.18 71.83 -12.24
CA PRO A 7 -6.25 70.78 -12.66
C PRO A 7 -6.15 69.59 -11.67
N LEU A 8 -6.79 69.66 -10.51
CA LEU A 8 -6.69 68.64 -9.46
C LEU A 8 -7.50 67.36 -9.75
N ALA A 9 -8.46 67.39 -10.67
CA ALA A 9 -9.22 66.20 -11.04
C ALA A 9 -8.44 65.24 -11.97
N LEU A 10 -7.37 65.71 -12.63
CA LEU A 10 -6.54 64.89 -13.52
C LEU A 10 -5.45 64.10 -12.78
N ILE A 11 -5.00 64.55 -11.60
CA ILE A 11 -3.96 63.84 -10.82
C ILE A 11 -4.57 62.68 -10.02
N ALA A 12 -5.82 62.79 -9.55
CA ALA A 12 -6.52 61.68 -8.91
C ALA A 12 -6.85 60.54 -9.89
N TYR A 13 -7.09 60.86 -11.16
CA TYR A 13 -7.32 59.85 -12.21
C TYR A 13 -6.00 59.16 -12.66
N ALA A 14 -4.87 59.86 -12.59
CA ALA A 14 -3.55 59.29 -12.90
C ALA A 14 -3.01 58.38 -11.78
N LEU A 15 -3.38 58.61 -10.52
CA LEU A 15 -2.99 57.76 -9.39
C LEU A 15 -3.90 56.54 -9.18
N LEU A 16 -5.14 56.55 -9.69
CA LEU A 16 -6.04 55.39 -9.71
C LEU A 16 -5.85 54.47 -10.93
N LEU A 17 -5.04 54.87 -11.92
CA LEU A 17 -4.70 54.06 -13.11
C LEU A 17 -3.35 53.34 -13.02
N THR A 18 -2.56 53.54 -11.96
CA THR A 18 -1.32 52.78 -11.73
C THR A 18 -1.51 51.53 -10.85
N THR A 19 -2.72 51.31 -10.32
CA THR A 19 -3.12 50.03 -9.71
C THR A 19 -3.73 49.05 -10.72
N ALA A 20 -3.64 49.35 -12.02
CA ALA A 20 -4.01 48.42 -13.09
C ALA A 20 -2.90 47.37 -13.27
N CYS A 21 -3.28 46.12 -13.03
CA CYS A 21 -2.59 44.91 -13.50
C CYS A 21 -1.15 44.70 -13.03
N ARG A 22 -0.93 44.59 -11.71
CA ARG A 22 0.15 43.70 -11.26
C ARG A 22 -0.39 42.29 -11.44
N GLU A 23 0.07 41.58 -12.48
CA GLU A 23 -0.21 40.15 -12.61
C GLU A 23 0.08 39.50 -11.25
N PRO A 24 -0.83 38.64 -10.73
CA PRO A 24 -0.51 37.89 -9.52
C PRO A 24 0.83 37.20 -9.76
N PRO A 25 1.75 37.23 -8.77
CA PRO A 25 3.03 36.55 -8.93
C PRO A 25 2.78 35.12 -9.39
N PRO A 26 3.61 34.57 -10.30
CA PRO A 26 3.42 33.22 -10.79
C PRO A 26 3.30 32.28 -9.59
N PRO A 27 2.38 31.29 -9.64
CA PRO A 27 2.22 30.36 -8.54
C PRO A 27 3.58 29.75 -8.19
N ALA A 28 3.86 29.63 -6.89
CA ALA A 28 5.09 29.02 -6.42
C ALA A 28 5.28 27.65 -7.10
N PRO A 29 6.52 27.26 -7.46
CA PRO A 29 6.75 25.96 -8.06
C PRO A 29 6.24 24.85 -7.14
N PRO A 30 5.83 23.69 -7.70
CA PRO A 30 5.37 22.57 -6.90
C PRO A 30 6.39 22.16 -5.82
N LEU A 31 5.88 21.60 -4.71
CA LEU A 31 6.74 21.11 -3.64
C LEU A 31 7.63 19.97 -4.13
N MET A 32 8.93 20.15 -3.93
CA MET A 32 9.95 19.16 -4.23
C MET A 32 10.47 18.53 -2.94
N PRO A 33 10.70 17.20 -2.93
CA PRO A 33 11.43 16.50 -1.88
C PRO A 33 12.83 17.10 -1.62
N GLU A 34 13.06 17.62 -0.42
CA GLU A 34 14.41 17.93 0.05
C GLU A 34 15.01 16.69 0.72
N ILE A 35 15.90 16.00 -0.01
CA ILE A 35 16.51 14.73 0.43
C ILE A 35 17.90 14.88 1.06
N SER A 36 18.38 16.13 1.18
CA SER A 36 19.65 16.48 1.81
C SER A 36 19.46 17.65 2.78
N GLY A 37 20.36 17.77 3.77
CA GLY A 37 20.37 18.90 4.69
C GLY A 37 19.55 18.62 5.94
N THR A 38 18.63 19.53 6.30
CA THR A 38 17.84 19.41 7.54
C THR A 38 16.36 19.68 7.28
N SER A 39 15.50 18.81 7.79
CA SER A 39 14.05 18.97 7.73
C SER A 39 13.43 18.87 9.12
N VAL A 40 12.33 19.58 9.32
CA VAL A 40 11.61 19.57 10.60
C VAL A 40 10.51 18.54 10.56
N VAL A 41 10.52 17.63 11.52
CA VAL A 41 9.42 16.70 11.82
C VAL A 41 8.97 16.96 13.26
N PRO A 42 7.79 17.57 13.47
CA PRO A 42 7.32 17.87 14.81
C PRO A 42 7.22 16.64 15.71
N GLY A 43 7.67 16.79 16.95
CA GLY A 43 7.52 15.75 17.98
C GLY A 43 8.65 14.72 18.04
N LEU A 44 9.73 14.87 17.25
CA LEU A 44 10.90 14.01 17.41
C LEU A 44 11.59 14.25 18.77
N SER A 45 12.04 13.17 19.41
CA SER A 45 12.76 13.25 20.69
C SER A 45 14.26 13.50 20.52
N ALA A 46 14.83 12.99 19.42
CA ALA A 46 16.22 13.19 19.01
C ALA A 46 16.32 13.33 17.48
N PRO A 47 17.44 13.86 16.95
CA PRO A 47 17.66 13.90 15.51
C PRO A 47 17.68 12.49 14.89
N VAL A 48 17.02 12.32 13.74
CA VAL A 48 17.07 11.09 12.93
C VAL A 48 17.89 11.35 11.69
N ARG A 49 18.87 10.48 11.42
CA ARG A 49 19.69 10.57 10.21
C ARG A 49 19.11 9.66 9.13
N VAL A 50 18.80 10.23 7.97
CA VAL A 50 18.32 9.52 6.78
C VAL A 50 19.42 9.59 5.74
N VAL A 51 20.03 8.44 5.46
CA VAL A 51 21.01 8.27 4.39
C VAL A 51 20.29 7.66 3.20
N ARG A 52 20.40 8.24 2.00
CA ARG A 52 19.95 7.55 0.78
C ARG A 52 21.16 7.07 0.01
N ASP A 53 21.12 5.80 -0.37
CA ASP A 53 22.11 5.23 -1.27
C ASP A 53 21.90 5.72 -2.71
N ARG A 54 22.82 5.34 -3.60
CA ARG A 54 22.80 5.67 -5.04
C ARG A 54 21.51 5.23 -5.78
N TRP A 55 20.72 4.33 -5.21
CA TRP A 55 19.48 3.82 -5.81
C TRP A 55 18.23 4.42 -5.15
N GLY A 56 18.41 5.43 -4.29
CA GLY A 56 17.34 6.09 -3.59
C GLY A 56 16.72 5.24 -2.48
N VAL A 57 17.42 4.21 -1.97
CA VAL A 57 16.97 3.45 -0.79
C VAL A 57 17.33 4.24 0.46
N PRO A 58 16.34 4.65 1.28
CA PRO A 58 16.61 5.34 2.54
C PRO A 58 16.97 4.35 3.65
N HIS A 59 18.05 4.66 4.36
CA HIS A 59 18.51 4.03 5.58
C HIS A 59 18.35 5.01 6.75
N LEU A 60 17.48 4.66 7.69
CA LEU A 60 17.01 5.52 8.77
C LEU A 60 17.69 5.10 10.06
N TYR A 61 18.42 6.02 10.68
CA TYR A 61 19.13 5.82 11.94
C TYR A 61 18.53 6.72 13.01
N ALA A 62 17.82 6.11 13.96
CA ALA A 62 17.14 6.80 15.05
C ALA A 62 17.59 6.28 16.43
N GLN A 63 17.39 7.09 17.46
CA GLN A 63 17.70 6.70 18.85
C GLN A 63 16.53 6.01 19.55
N THR A 64 15.31 6.16 19.00
CA THR A 64 14.08 5.60 19.58
C THR A 64 13.21 5.01 18.47
N GLU A 65 12.37 4.03 18.83
CA GLU A 65 11.38 3.43 17.94
C GLU A 65 10.37 4.46 17.43
N ASP A 66 9.88 5.34 18.30
CA ASP A 66 8.92 6.38 17.93
C ASP A 66 9.51 7.35 16.89
N ASP A 67 10.77 7.78 17.06
CA ASP A 67 11.45 8.63 16.08
C ASP A 67 11.71 7.90 14.76
N LEU A 68 12.07 6.60 14.82
CA LEU A 68 12.30 5.76 13.65
C LEU A 68 11.06 5.68 12.75
N PHE A 69 9.89 5.40 13.32
CA PHE A 69 8.66 5.25 12.55
C PHE A 69 8.11 6.60 12.07
N ALA A 70 8.27 7.67 12.85
CA ALA A 70 7.97 9.01 12.36
C ALA A 70 8.86 9.42 11.17
N ALA A 71 10.14 9.07 11.22
CA ALA A 71 11.02 9.26 10.06
C ALA A 71 10.58 8.40 8.87
N GLN A 72 10.22 7.14 9.07
CA GLN A 72 9.73 6.26 8.01
C GLN A 72 8.49 6.83 7.31
N GLY A 73 7.52 7.32 8.09
CA GLY A 73 6.32 7.96 7.56
C GLY A 73 6.63 9.23 6.76
N PHE A 74 7.55 10.05 7.26
CA PHE A 74 7.97 11.27 6.59
C PHE A 74 8.65 10.99 5.25
N VAL A 75 9.63 10.07 5.20
CA VAL A 75 10.38 9.78 3.96
C VAL A 75 9.52 9.09 2.92
N GLN A 76 8.63 8.17 3.32
CA GLN A 76 7.70 7.54 2.38
C GLN A 76 6.70 8.56 1.82
N ALA A 77 6.17 9.48 2.66
CA ALA A 77 5.30 10.55 2.18
C ALA A 77 6.07 11.50 1.24
N GLN A 78 7.29 11.87 1.60
CA GLN A 78 8.18 12.67 0.76
C GLN A 78 8.33 12.06 -0.64
N ASP A 79 8.51 10.74 -0.73
CA ASP A 79 8.72 10.06 -2.00
C ASP A 79 7.42 9.69 -2.75
N ARG A 80 6.31 9.43 -2.03
CA ARG A 80 5.13 8.72 -2.56
C ARG A 80 3.76 9.31 -2.19
N LEU A 81 3.67 10.54 -1.67
CA LEU A 81 2.41 11.08 -1.12
C LEU A 81 1.21 10.96 -2.05
N PHE A 82 1.36 11.23 -3.36
CA PHE A 82 0.24 11.13 -4.30
C PHE A 82 -0.29 9.70 -4.43
N GLN A 83 0.60 8.71 -4.55
CA GLN A 83 0.26 7.29 -4.57
C GLN A 83 -0.43 6.87 -3.26
N MET A 84 0.09 7.35 -2.13
CA MET A 84 -0.46 7.07 -0.79
C MET A 84 -1.86 7.67 -0.62
N ASP A 85 -2.08 8.92 -1.02
CA ASP A 85 -3.40 9.60 -0.95
C ASP A 85 -4.43 8.89 -1.84
N LEU A 86 -4.04 8.50 -3.05
CA LEU A 86 -4.92 7.76 -3.95
C LEU A 86 -5.29 6.39 -3.38
N TRP A 87 -4.32 5.65 -2.83
CA TRP A 87 -4.59 4.41 -2.10
C TRP A 87 -5.55 4.65 -0.94
N ARG A 88 -5.27 5.64 -0.09
CA ARG A 88 -6.09 6.01 1.07
C ARG A 88 -7.54 6.29 0.66
N ARG A 89 -7.76 7.12 -0.36
CA ARG A 89 -9.10 7.42 -0.88
C ARG A 89 -9.80 6.19 -1.42
N SER A 90 -9.07 5.34 -2.14
CA SER A 90 -9.60 4.05 -2.61
C SER A 90 -10.08 3.24 -1.42
N VAL A 91 -9.25 3.01 -0.42
CA VAL A 91 -9.62 2.12 0.66
C VAL A 91 -10.70 2.66 1.61
N HIS A 92 -10.83 4.00 1.68
CA HIS A 92 -11.93 4.63 2.42
C HIS A 92 -13.25 4.75 1.63
N GLY A 93 -13.26 4.43 0.34
CA GLY A 93 -14.43 4.70 -0.51
C GLY A 93 -14.67 6.20 -0.66
N ARG A 94 -13.64 6.94 -1.06
CA ARG A 94 -13.61 8.41 -1.21
C ARG A 94 -13.03 8.86 -2.56
N LEU A 95 -12.96 7.97 -3.54
CA LEU A 95 -12.48 8.31 -4.89
C LEU A 95 -13.46 9.23 -5.62
N SER A 96 -14.77 9.03 -5.45
CA SER A 96 -15.79 9.86 -6.09
C SER A 96 -15.74 11.32 -5.67
N GLU A 97 -15.17 11.61 -4.49
CA GLU A 97 -14.96 12.98 -3.99
C GLU A 97 -14.04 13.80 -4.90
N VAL A 98 -13.07 13.15 -5.57
CA VAL A 98 -12.06 13.84 -6.40
C VAL A 98 -12.10 13.42 -7.87
N LEU A 99 -12.69 12.26 -8.18
CA LEU A 99 -12.75 11.66 -9.52
C LEU A 99 -14.18 11.61 -10.10
N GLY A 100 -15.19 11.90 -9.29
CA GLY A 100 -16.56 12.10 -9.75
C GLY A 100 -17.44 10.84 -9.77
N PRO A 101 -18.60 10.92 -10.44
CA PRO A 101 -19.71 9.99 -10.25
C PRO A 101 -19.43 8.55 -10.69
N ASN A 102 -18.46 8.32 -11.59
CA ASN A 102 -18.12 6.98 -12.08
C ASN A 102 -17.55 6.06 -10.98
N PHE A 103 -17.20 6.61 -9.81
CA PHE A 103 -16.63 5.86 -8.68
C PHE A 103 -17.61 5.63 -7.52
N VAL A 104 -18.83 6.16 -7.62
CA VAL A 104 -19.75 6.19 -6.47
C VAL A 104 -20.21 4.80 -6.02
N GLU A 105 -20.52 3.91 -6.97
CA GLU A 105 -20.94 2.53 -6.65
C GLU A 105 -19.81 1.73 -6.00
N ARG A 106 -18.60 1.88 -6.53
CA ARG A 106 -17.39 1.25 -5.98
C ARG A 106 -17.08 1.75 -4.56
N ASP A 107 -17.23 3.05 -4.34
CA ASP A 107 -17.04 3.66 -3.03
C ASP A 107 -18.10 3.21 -2.02
N ALA A 108 -19.37 3.14 -2.45
CA ALA A 108 -20.45 2.59 -1.64
C ALA A 108 -20.18 1.14 -1.24
N MET A 109 -19.74 0.31 -2.19
CA MET A 109 -19.41 -1.08 -1.91
C MET A 109 -18.21 -1.23 -0.96
N THR A 110 -17.16 -0.43 -1.15
CA THR A 110 -16.01 -0.40 -0.23
C THR A 110 -16.44 -0.06 1.20
N ARG A 111 -17.33 0.93 1.36
CA ARG A 111 -17.85 1.32 2.67
C ARG A 111 -18.76 0.27 3.30
N ARG A 112 -19.45 -0.58 2.53
CA ARG A 112 -20.21 -1.73 3.05
C ARG A 112 -19.31 -2.75 3.76
N MET A 113 -18.14 -3.03 3.19
CA MET A 113 -17.19 -4.02 3.69
C MET A 113 -16.19 -3.52 4.73
N GLN A 114 -16.16 -2.20 5.00
CA GLN A 114 -15.28 -1.63 6.00
C GLN A 114 -15.64 -2.07 7.42
N TYR A 115 -14.61 -2.47 8.17
CA TYR A 115 -14.74 -2.77 9.59
C TYR A 115 -15.02 -1.51 10.41
N ARG A 116 -15.99 -1.64 11.32
CA ARG A 116 -16.39 -0.59 12.27
C ARG A 116 -16.68 -1.18 13.65
N GLY A 117 -16.01 -2.28 14.00
CA GLY A 117 -16.13 -2.90 15.32
C GLY A 117 -15.25 -2.23 16.38
N ASP A 118 -14.89 -2.98 17.41
CA ASP A 118 -14.08 -2.51 18.53
C ASP A 118 -12.62 -2.25 18.11
N LEU A 119 -12.22 -0.98 18.11
CA LEU A 119 -10.87 -0.57 17.75
C LEU A 119 -9.82 -0.95 18.81
N GLU A 120 -10.19 -1.10 20.08
CA GLU A 120 -9.21 -1.53 21.09
C GLU A 120 -8.90 -3.02 20.92
N ALA A 121 -9.90 -3.86 20.66
CA ALA A 121 -9.69 -5.26 20.29
C ALA A 121 -8.89 -5.41 18.98
N GLU A 122 -9.12 -4.51 18.02
CA GLU A 122 -8.36 -4.44 16.77
C GLU A 122 -6.88 -4.22 17.02
N TRP A 123 -6.52 -3.14 17.72
CA TRP A 123 -5.12 -2.81 18.00
C TRP A 123 -4.43 -3.88 18.85
N ALA A 124 -5.13 -4.42 19.86
CA ALA A 124 -4.58 -5.45 20.74
C ALA A 124 -4.21 -6.75 20.00
N SER A 125 -4.75 -6.97 18.79
CA SER A 125 -4.47 -8.18 18.01
C SER A 125 -3.08 -8.22 17.37
N TYR A 126 -2.42 -7.07 17.15
CA TYR A 126 -1.14 -7.01 16.43
C TYR A 126 0.09 -7.01 17.35
N GLY A 127 -0.06 -6.51 18.57
CA GLY A 127 1.03 -6.26 19.50
C GLY A 127 0.78 -5.00 20.31
N ALA A 128 1.37 -4.90 21.50
CA ALA A 128 1.17 -3.75 22.39
C ALA A 128 1.80 -2.44 21.86
N ASP A 129 2.83 -2.58 21.02
CA ASP A 129 3.62 -1.55 20.36
C ASP A 129 2.99 -1.02 19.06
N VAL A 130 2.26 -1.86 18.32
CA VAL A 130 1.78 -1.55 16.96
C VAL A 130 0.93 -0.27 16.88
N LYS A 131 0.09 0.02 17.88
CA LYS A 131 -0.69 1.28 17.92
C LYS A 131 0.21 2.51 18.06
N ALA A 132 1.28 2.40 18.85
CA ALA A 132 2.27 3.47 19.01
C ALA A 132 3.08 3.67 17.72
N ILE A 133 3.57 2.57 17.12
CA ILE A 133 4.25 2.57 15.83
C ILE A 133 3.39 3.22 14.74
N ALA A 134 2.13 2.81 14.61
CA ALA A 134 1.18 3.40 13.66
C ALA A 134 0.97 4.91 13.88
N THR A 135 0.92 5.34 15.14
CA THR A 135 0.78 6.74 15.52
C THR A 135 2.01 7.56 15.14
N ALA A 136 3.20 7.05 15.43
CA ALA A 136 4.47 7.67 15.04
C ALA A 136 4.59 7.78 13.52
N PHE A 137 4.30 6.70 12.81
CA PHE A 137 4.30 6.65 11.35
C PHE A 137 3.38 7.71 10.73
N VAL A 138 2.13 7.79 11.20
CA VAL A 138 1.17 8.79 10.71
C VAL A 138 1.58 10.21 11.08
N ARG A 139 2.22 10.44 12.25
CA ARG A 139 2.79 11.75 12.60
C ARG A 139 3.83 12.18 11.56
N GLY A 140 4.70 11.27 11.14
CA GLY A 140 5.66 11.48 10.05
C GLY A 140 5.02 11.85 8.72
N ILE A 141 4.01 11.08 8.29
CA ILE A 141 3.23 11.37 7.08
C ILE A 141 2.63 12.77 7.17
N ASN A 142 1.98 13.09 8.28
CA ASN A 142 1.28 14.36 8.47
C ASN A 142 2.21 15.57 8.49
N ALA A 143 3.47 15.41 8.91
CA ALA A 143 4.48 16.46 8.78
C ALA A 143 4.73 16.82 7.31
N TRP A 144 4.77 15.84 6.41
CA TRP A 144 4.88 16.10 4.96
C TRP A 144 3.56 16.59 4.35
N VAL A 145 2.41 16.06 4.79
CA VAL A 145 1.08 16.54 4.35
C VAL A 145 0.90 18.03 4.65
N ALA A 146 1.37 18.51 5.81
CA ALA A 146 1.30 19.92 6.16
C ALA A 146 2.02 20.81 5.13
N LEU A 147 3.23 20.42 4.71
CA LEU A 147 3.98 21.12 3.65
C LEU A 147 3.24 21.04 2.31
N ALA A 148 2.67 19.87 1.97
CA ALA A 148 1.95 19.66 0.72
C ALA A 148 0.62 20.43 0.65
N LEU A 149 -0.01 20.74 1.79
CA LEU A 149 -1.22 21.57 1.85
C LEU A 149 -0.94 23.03 1.52
N GLU A 150 0.20 23.54 2.00
CA GLU A 150 0.70 24.89 1.69
C GLU A 150 1.15 24.98 0.23
N ARG A 151 1.97 24.01 -0.20
CA ARG A 151 2.54 23.94 -1.55
C ARG A 151 2.38 22.52 -2.09
N PRO A 152 1.38 22.24 -2.95
CA PRO A 152 1.16 20.90 -3.45
C PRO A 152 2.29 20.40 -4.38
N PRO A 153 2.65 19.11 -4.34
CA PRO A 153 3.47 18.44 -5.36
C PRO A 153 2.84 18.50 -6.77
N GLU A 154 3.66 18.31 -7.82
CA GLU A 154 3.25 18.42 -9.25
C GLU A 154 2.02 17.55 -9.54
N GLU A 155 1.99 16.35 -8.98
CA GLU A 155 0.94 15.35 -9.16
C GLU A 155 -0.40 15.87 -8.66
N PHE A 156 -0.43 16.49 -7.48
CA PHE A 156 -1.64 17.08 -6.91
C PHE A 156 -2.10 18.32 -7.68
N VAL A 157 -1.16 19.17 -8.13
CA VAL A 157 -1.47 20.32 -8.99
C VAL A 157 -2.15 19.86 -10.28
N LEU A 158 -1.60 18.84 -10.95
CA LEU A 158 -2.16 18.29 -12.19
C LEU A 158 -3.47 17.53 -11.98
N ALA A 159 -3.62 16.87 -10.83
CA ALA A 159 -4.82 16.13 -10.46
C ALA A 159 -5.99 17.06 -10.11
N GLY A 160 -5.69 18.26 -9.61
CA GLY A 160 -6.69 19.26 -9.22
C GLY A 160 -7.34 18.97 -7.87
N TRP A 161 -6.63 18.32 -6.94
CA TRP A 161 -7.03 18.20 -5.54
C TRP A 161 -5.82 18.29 -4.61
N LYS A 162 -6.07 18.44 -3.30
CA LYS A 162 -5.04 18.47 -2.25
C LYS A 162 -5.07 17.18 -1.41
N PRO A 163 -3.93 16.77 -0.82
CA PRO A 163 -3.91 15.68 0.15
C PRO A 163 -4.74 16.04 1.40
N ASP A 164 -5.02 15.03 2.23
CA ASP A 164 -5.73 15.19 3.49
C ASP A 164 -4.93 14.53 4.63
N PHE A 165 -5.10 15.00 5.87
CA PHE A 165 -4.38 14.47 7.03
C PHE A 165 -4.78 13.02 7.30
N TRP A 166 -3.78 12.23 7.67
CA TRP A 166 -3.88 10.82 7.99
C TRP A 166 -4.17 10.59 9.47
N SER A 167 -4.81 9.47 9.76
CA SER A 167 -5.07 8.93 11.09
C SER A 167 -4.50 7.51 11.19
N PRO A 168 -4.07 7.03 12.38
CA PRO A 168 -3.62 5.65 12.55
C PRO A 168 -4.64 4.60 12.07
N VAL A 169 -5.94 4.94 12.12
CA VAL A 169 -7.00 4.04 11.64
C VAL A 169 -7.00 3.85 10.12
N ASP A 170 -6.38 4.76 9.37
CA ASP A 170 -6.23 4.62 7.91
C ASP A 170 -5.36 3.39 7.57
N LEU A 171 -4.49 2.98 8.49
CA LEU A 171 -3.67 1.77 8.37
C LEU A 171 -4.48 0.49 8.65
N LEU A 172 -5.65 0.57 9.27
CA LEU A 172 -6.46 -0.61 9.63
C LEU A 172 -7.35 -1.11 8.47
N ASN A 173 -7.23 -0.50 7.28
CA ASN A 173 -8.05 -0.89 6.15
C ASN A 173 -7.87 -2.36 5.73
N ARG A 174 -8.96 -2.98 5.28
CA ARG A 174 -9.04 -4.40 4.89
C ARG A 174 -9.45 -4.65 3.45
N THR A 175 -9.65 -3.63 2.61
CA THR A 175 -10.00 -3.82 1.19
C THR A 175 -9.04 -4.79 0.50
N ASP A 176 -7.73 -4.63 0.69
CA ASP A 176 -6.72 -5.49 0.10
C ASP A 176 -6.87 -6.96 0.55
N ALA A 177 -7.28 -7.18 1.81
CA ALA A 177 -7.54 -8.52 2.33
C ALA A 177 -8.83 -9.12 1.76
N PHE A 178 -9.88 -8.31 1.59
CA PHE A 178 -11.16 -8.78 1.04
C PHE A 178 -10.99 -9.27 -0.39
N VAL A 179 -10.32 -8.47 -1.23
CA VAL A 179 -10.06 -8.85 -2.62
C VAL A 179 -9.10 -10.05 -2.69
N ALA A 180 -8.26 -10.24 -1.67
CA ALA A 180 -7.36 -11.40 -1.58
C ALA A 180 -8.00 -12.71 -1.16
N SER A 181 -9.14 -12.69 -0.49
CA SER A 181 -9.86 -13.91 -0.13
C SER A 181 -10.39 -14.65 -1.36
N ARG A 182 -11.04 -13.96 -2.31
CA ARG A 182 -11.65 -14.50 -3.57
C ARG A 182 -12.66 -15.66 -3.40
N ASP A 183 -12.78 -16.26 -2.22
CA ASP A 183 -13.64 -17.42 -1.92
C ASP A 183 -15.10 -17.20 -2.34
N ALA A 184 -15.68 -16.03 -2.05
CA ALA A 184 -17.06 -15.72 -2.40
C ALA A 184 -17.30 -15.71 -3.93
N ILE A 185 -16.30 -15.34 -4.73
CA ILE A 185 -16.41 -15.34 -6.21
C ILE A 185 -16.35 -16.78 -6.73
N ASP A 186 -15.47 -17.62 -6.18
CA ASP A 186 -15.33 -19.01 -6.60
C ASP A 186 -16.50 -19.87 -6.10
N GLU A 187 -17.09 -19.54 -4.94
CA GLU A 187 -18.31 -20.17 -4.43
C GLU A 187 -19.51 -19.92 -5.34
N ILE A 188 -19.69 -18.70 -5.86
CA ILE A 188 -20.74 -18.36 -6.84
C ILE A 188 -20.60 -19.21 -8.11
N ARG A 189 -19.37 -19.36 -8.62
CA ARG A 189 -19.10 -20.19 -9.81
C ARG A 189 -19.44 -21.66 -9.56
N ARG A 190 -19.12 -22.19 -8.38
CA ARG A 190 -19.42 -23.58 -8.01
C ARG A 190 -20.92 -23.82 -7.82
N THR A 191 -21.65 -22.83 -7.34
CA THR A 191 -23.08 -22.94 -6.99
C THR A 191 -24.03 -22.54 -8.12
N GLY A 192 -23.52 -22.01 -9.24
CA GLY A 192 -24.33 -21.62 -10.41
C GLY A 192 -25.24 -20.42 -10.14
N MET A 193 -24.88 -19.54 -9.20
CA MET A 193 -25.66 -18.37 -8.83
C MET A 193 -25.66 -17.28 -9.93
N SER A 194 -26.70 -16.44 -9.99
CA SER A 194 -26.94 -15.51 -11.11
C SER A 194 -25.82 -14.47 -11.31
N ASP A 195 -25.62 -14.04 -12.57
CA ASP A 195 -24.59 -13.07 -12.96
C ASP A 195 -24.66 -11.74 -12.18
N VAL A 196 -25.85 -11.36 -11.73
CA VAL A 196 -26.11 -10.16 -10.92
C VAL A 196 -25.37 -10.22 -9.57
N ILE A 197 -25.31 -11.39 -8.94
CA ILE A 197 -24.64 -11.58 -7.65
C ILE A 197 -23.13 -11.59 -7.86
N ALA A 198 -22.66 -12.19 -8.95
CA ALA A 198 -21.24 -12.16 -9.33
C ALA A 198 -20.76 -10.71 -9.57
N ASP A 199 -21.57 -9.88 -10.24
CA ASP A 199 -21.24 -8.47 -10.50
C ASP A 199 -21.25 -7.61 -9.23
N ALA A 200 -22.17 -7.87 -8.29
CA ALA A 200 -22.17 -7.22 -6.98
C ALA A 200 -20.88 -7.50 -6.21
N ILE A 201 -20.39 -8.75 -6.18
CA ILE A 201 -19.12 -9.10 -5.51
C ILE A 201 -17.92 -8.51 -6.26
N ARG A 202 -17.90 -8.54 -7.60
CA ARG A 202 -16.82 -7.92 -8.41
C ARG A 202 -16.70 -6.42 -8.15
N SER A 203 -17.82 -5.74 -7.89
CA SER A 203 -17.84 -4.30 -7.60
C SER A 203 -17.09 -3.92 -6.31
N VAL A 204 -16.87 -4.87 -5.40
CA VAL A 204 -16.08 -4.67 -4.17
C VAL A 204 -14.57 -4.52 -4.47
N GLY A 205 -14.10 -5.13 -5.56
CA GLY A 205 -12.67 -5.39 -5.78
C GLY A 205 -12.02 -4.79 -7.04
N ALA A 206 -12.78 -4.15 -7.94
CA ALA A 206 -12.23 -3.63 -9.19
C ALA A 206 -12.11 -2.10 -9.23
N PRO A 207 -10.91 -1.53 -9.01
CA PRO A 207 -10.61 -0.16 -9.41
C PRO A 207 -10.27 -0.09 -10.89
N PRO A 208 -10.89 0.85 -11.65
CA PRO A 208 -10.57 1.06 -13.07
C PRO A 208 -9.16 1.61 -13.33
N PHE A 209 -8.43 2.07 -12.31
CA PHE A 209 -7.29 2.97 -12.50
C PHE A 209 -6.01 2.34 -13.02
N PHE A 210 -5.91 1.02 -13.03
CA PHE A 210 -4.77 0.30 -13.61
C PHE A 210 -5.09 -0.36 -14.97
N ALA A 211 -6.32 -0.18 -15.48
CA ALA A 211 -6.70 -0.58 -16.84
C ALA A 211 -6.68 0.64 -17.75
N GLY A 212 -5.65 0.73 -18.59
CA GLY A 212 -5.71 1.61 -19.76
C GLY A 212 -6.85 1.18 -20.68
N GLY A 213 -7.97 1.90 -20.67
CA GLY A 213 -8.88 2.08 -21.80
C GLY A 213 -9.56 0.86 -22.46
N ALA A 214 -9.38 -0.38 -22.00
CA ALA A 214 -10.03 -1.55 -22.59
C ALA A 214 -10.39 -2.57 -21.51
N ALA A 215 -11.69 -2.89 -21.41
CA ALA A 215 -12.31 -3.94 -20.60
C ALA A 215 -11.96 -3.96 -19.10
N VAL A 216 -12.99 -3.90 -18.25
CA VAL A 216 -12.88 -4.15 -16.81
C VAL A 216 -12.34 -5.57 -16.62
N GLN A 217 -11.03 -5.71 -16.39
CA GLN A 217 -10.49 -6.92 -15.77
C GLN A 217 -10.74 -6.80 -14.26
N PRO A 218 -11.52 -7.71 -13.64
CA PRO A 218 -11.90 -7.62 -12.23
C PRO A 218 -10.75 -7.69 -11.21
N ASP A 219 -9.50 -7.88 -11.64
CA ASP A 219 -8.40 -8.30 -10.78
C ASP A 219 -7.38 -7.17 -10.46
N LEU A 220 -7.73 -5.90 -10.68
CA LEU A 220 -6.76 -4.79 -10.60
C LEU A 220 -6.51 -4.21 -9.19
N VAL A 221 -7.25 -4.67 -8.18
CA VAL A 221 -6.87 -4.53 -6.76
C VAL A 221 -6.77 -5.88 -6.02
N ALA A 222 -6.77 -6.99 -6.77
CA ALA A 222 -6.52 -8.31 -6.22
C ALA A 222 -5.02 -8.55 -5.97
N VAL A 223 -4.66 -8.47 -4.68
CA VAL A 223 -3.50 -9.07 -3.99
C VAL A 223 -2.12 -8.66 -4.45
N ARG A 224 -1.48 -7.89 -3.59
CA ARG A 224 -0.03 -7.74 -3.40
C ARG A 224 0.65 -9.10 -3.21
N SER A 225 0.70 -9.91 -4.25
CA SER A 225 1.23 -11.25 -4.13
C SER A 225 2.64 -11.27 -4.63
N ILE A 226 3.55 -11.73 -3.78
CA ILE A 226 4.80 -12.26 -4.30
C ILE A 226 4.42 -13.54 -5.04
N GLY A 227 4.80 -13.59 -6.32
CA GLY A 227 4.48 -14.71 -7.19
C GLY A 227 5.27 -15.94 -6.79
N ARG A 228 6.55 -15.77 -6.45
CA ARG A 228 7.45 -16.87 -6.06
C ARG A 228 8.40 -16.45 -4.95
N VAL A 229 8.63 -17.35 -4.00
CA VAL A 229 9.67 -17.25 -2.98
C VAL A 229 10.41 -18.58 -2.89
N ASN A 230 11.73 -18.57 -2.87
CA ASN A 230 12.52 -19.80 -2.72
C ASN A 230 13.67 -19.57 -1.75
N ALA A 231 13.70 -20.34 -0.66
CA ALA A 231 14.78 -20.35 0.31
C ALA A 231 15.60 -21.64 0.16
N THR A 232 16.92 -21.52 0.10
CA THR A 232 17.83 -22.66 -0.09
C THR A 232 18.74 -22.82 1.12
N ARG A 233 19.15 -24.07 1.42
CA ARG A 233 20.16 -24.37 2.45
C ARG A 233 21.54 -23.79 2.13
N ALA A 234 21.74 -23.31 0.90
CA ALA A 234 22.93 -22.55 0.52
C ALA A 234 22.96 -21.13 1.13
N GLY A 235 21.89 -20.70 1.81
CA GLY A 235 21.81 -19.40 2.48
C GLY A 235 21.22 -18.30 1.61
N VAL A 236 20.48 -18.64 0.55
CA VAL A 236 19.88 -17.66 -0.37
C VAL A 236 18.35 -17.77 -0.34
N LEU A 237 17.68 -16.63 -0.19
CA LEU A 237 16.24 -16.48 -0.35
C LEU A 237 15.94 -15.57 -1.55
N SER A 238 15.30 -16.11 -2.59
CA SER A 238 14.85 -15.35 -3.75
C SER A 238 13.37 -14.99 -3.66
N ILE A 239 13.03 -13.79 -4.16
CA ILE A 239 11.68 -13.21 -4.15
C ILE A 239 11.40 -12.66 -5.55
N SER A 240 10.25 -13.01 -6.12
CA SER A 240 9.73 -12.44 -7.37
C SER A 240 8.27 -12.06 -7.23
N GLU A 241 7.92 -10.80 -7.49
CA GLU A 241 6.53 -10.32 -7.44
C GLU A 241 5.61 -10.97 -8.49
N ALA A 242 4.29 -11.01 -8.28
CA ALA A 242 3.37 -11.54 -9.29
C ALA A 242 3.22 -10.59 -10.49
N ARG A 243 3.15 -11.16 -11.70
CA ARG A 243 3.19 -10.48 -13.01
C ARG A 243 1.88 -9.79 -13.43
N ARG A 244 1.18 -9.09 -12.53
CA ARG A 244 -0.19 -8.62 -12.82
C ARG A 244 -0.24 -7.24 -13.48
N THR A 245 0.53 -6.26 -13.00
CA THR A 245 0.57 -4.90 -13.56
C THR A 245 1.95 -4.26 -13.38
N LEU A 246 2.43 -3.55 -14.41
CA LEU A 246 3.61 -2.70 -14.31
C LEU A 246 3.14 -1.29 -13.99
N ASP A 247 3.19 -0.94 -12.70
CA ASP A 247 2.68 0.32 -12.20
C ASP A 247 3.81 1.32 -11.95
N HIS A 248 3.52 2.58 -12.21
CA HIS A 248 4.39 3.68 -11.85
C HIS A 248 3.64 4.67 -10.94
N PRO A 249 4.18 5.01 -9.76
CA PRO A 249 5.35 4.41 -9.12
C PRO A 249 5.10 2.96 -8.66
N SER A 250 6.18 2.23 -8.35
CA SER A 250 6.08 0.83 -7.90
C SER A 250 5.12 0.67 -6.72
N ARG A 251 4.44 -0.46 -6.59
CA ARG A 251 3.63 -0.77 -5.39
C ARG A 251 4.48 -1.05 -4.14
N ARG A 252 5.79 -1.18 -4.33
CA ARG A 252 6.78 -1.48 -3.30
C ARG A 252 7.69 -0.28 -3.06
N TYR A 253 8.24 -0.23 -1.87
CA TYR A 253 9.20 0.78 -1.43
C TYR A 253 10.24 0.11 -0.55
N PHE A 254 11.51 0.20 -0.94
CA PHE A 254 12.61 -0.29 -0.10
C PHE A 254 12.92 0.73 1.00
N VAL A 255 13.18 0.23 2.21
CA VAL A 255 13.61 1.05 3.36
C VAL A 255 14.44 0.18 4.31
N HIS A 256 15.44 0.79 4.93
CA HIS A 256 16.22 0.19 6.03
C HIS A 256 15.95 0.98 7.32
N LEU A 257 15.51 0.27 8.35
CA LEU A 257 15.14 0.82 9.65
C LEU A 257 16.16 0.40 10.70
N ASN A 258 16.84 1.36 11.33
CA ASN A 258 17.88 1.12 12.34
C ASN A 258 17.64 1.98 13.60
N ALA A 259 17.35 1.31 14.72
CA ALA A 259 17.22 1.87 16.06
C ALA A 259 17.44 0.76 17.11
N PRO A 260 17.51 1.05 18.42
CA PRO A 260 17.56 -0.02 19.43
C PRO A 260 16.38 -1.00 19.28
N GLY A 261 16.68 -2.29 19.05
CA GLY A 261 15.69 -3.34 18.81
C GLY A 261 15.15 -3.43 17.37
N TRP A 262 15.67 -2.61 16.45
CA TRP A 262 15.28 -2.57 15.03
C TRP A 262 16.51 -2.48 14.14
N ASN A 263 16.70 -3.45 13.25
CA ASN A 263 17.72 -3.37 12.21
C ASN A 263 17.28 -4.25 11.04
N VAL A 264 16.39 -3.70 10.23
CA VAL A 264 15.63 -4.46 9.24
C VAL A 264 15.56 -3.71 7.91
N ILE A 265 15.86 -4.40 6.82
CA ILE A 265 15.80 -3.85 5.46
C ILE A 265 14.92 -4.72 4.57
N GLY A 266 14.13 -4.06 3.74
CA GLY A 266 13.19 -4.78 2.90
C GLY A 266 12.25 -3.89 2.15
N ALA A 267 11.34 -4.52 1.42
CA ALA A 267 10.28 -3.85 0.73
C ALA A 267 9.00 -3.87 1.57
N THR A 268 8.33 -2.71 1.60
CA THR A 268 6.98 -2.55 2.15
C THR A 268 6.11 -1.86 1.12
N SER A 269 4.84 -1.63 1.43
CA SER A 269 4.04 -0.67 0.67
C SER A 269 4.20 0.74 1.25
N PRO A 270 4.17 1.79 0.40
CA PRO A 270 4.47 3.17 0.83
C PRO A 270 3.68 3.71 2.02
N TRP A 271 2.50 3.14 2.28
CA TRP A 271 1.58 3.56 3.34
C TRP A 271 1.61 2.62 4.56
N ARG A 272 2.58 1.71 4.66
CA ARG A 272 2.73 0.77 5.78
C ARG A 272 4.03 1.07 6.55
N PRO A 273 4.01 0.98 7.89
CA PRO A 273 5.23 0.95 8.69
C PRO A 273 5.92 -0.41 8.58
N GLY A 274 7.21 -0.46 8.92
CA GLY A 274 8.02 -1.68 8.91
C GLY A 274 8.36 -2.17 7.51
N VAL A 275 8.81 -3.43 7.41
CA VAL A 275 9.01 -4.12 6.14
C VAL A 275 8.02 -5.29 6.00
N ALA A 276 7.57 -5.58 4.79
CA ALA A 276 6.68 -6.72 4.54
C ALA A 276 7.49 -7.95 4.13
N ILE A 277 8.54 -7.75 3.34
CA ILE A 277 9.47 -8.79 2.87
C ILE A 277 10.89 -8.24 2.95
N GLY A 278 11.86 -9.06 3.32
CA GLY A 278 13.21 -8.58 3.56
C GLY A 278 13.98 -9.45 4.52
N HIS A 279 14.90 -8.84 5.25
CA HIS A 279 15.67 -9.50 6.29
C HIS A 279 16.07 -8.51 7.39
N ASN A 280 16.35 -9.06 8.57
CA ASN A 280 17.11 -8.39 9.62
C ASN A 280 18.51 -9.03 9.72
N GLU A 281 19.23 -8.82 10.81
CA GLU A 281 20.56 -9.41 10.99
C GLU A 281 20.57 -10.94 11.15
N ARG A 282 19.44 -11.57 11.46
CA ARG A 282 19.33 -13.02 11.75
C ARG A 282 18.53 -13.80 10.73
N VAL A 283 17.41 -13.25 10.25
CA VAL A 283 16.43 -13.99 9.45
C VAL A 283 16.01 -13.21 8.20
N ALA A 284 15.67 -13.93 7.15
CA ALA A 284 15.08 -13.43 5.92
C ALA A 284 13.74 -14.10 5.66
N TRP A 285 12.81 -13.35 5.06
CA TRP A 285 11.50 -13.87 4.70
C TRP A 285 10.92 -13.26 3.44
N GLY A 286 10.09 -14.06 2.79
CA GLY A 286 9.21 -13.65 1.71
C GLY A 286 7.84 -14.30 1.89
N MET A 287 6.78 -13.73 1.31
CA MET A 287 5.43 -14.27 1.47
C MET A 287 4.66 -14.35 0.15
N THR A 288 4.16 -15.53 -0.19
CA THR A 288 3.24 -15.71 -1.33
C THR A 288 1.80 -15.75 -0.84
N GLY A 289 0.87 -15.44 -1.74
CA GLY A 289 -0.54 -15.73 -1.48
C GLY A 289 -0.80 -17.25 -1.42
N ILE A 290 -1.81 -17.66 -0.65
CA ILE A 290 -2.39 -19.01 -0.69
C ILE A 290 -3.90 -18.90 -0.88
N ASP A 291 -4.52 -19.99 -1.32
CA ASP A 291 -5.97 -20.15 -1.28
C ASP A 291 -6.36 -20.64 0.12
N ALA A 292 -7.27 -19.93 0.77
CA ALA A 292 -7.75 -20.28 2.10
C ALA A 292 -9.21 -19.87 2.20
N ASP A 293 -10.05 -20.81 2.59
CA ASP A 293 -11.49 -20.65 2.69
C ASP A 293 -11.87 -19.78 3.90
N THR A 294 -12.03 -18.47 3.65
CA THR A 294 -12.22 -17.40 4.65
C THR A 294 -13.53 -16.63 4.49
N GLN A 295 -14.37 -16.95 3.51
CA GLN A 295 -15.68 -16.32 3.27
C GLN A 295 -16.74 -17.38 3.03
N ASP A 296 -17.94 -17.15 3.56
CA ASP A 296 -19.14 -17.92 3.23
C ASP A 296 -20.24 -16.97 2.73
N ILE A 297 -20.97 -17.39 1.69
CA ILE A 297 -22.19 -16.72 1.23
C ILE A 297 -23.42 -17.40 1.83
N TYR A 298 -24.22 -16.63 2.56
CA TYR A 298 -25.52 -17.04 3.08
C TYR A 298 -26.65 -16.53 2.18
N LYS A 299 -27.68 -17.36 2.02
CA LYS A 299 -28.94 -16.99 1.35
C LYS A 299 -30.00 -16.79 2.42
N ASP A 300 -30.27 -15.53 2.74
CA ASP A 300 -31.28 -15.16 3.73
C ASP A 300 -32.61 -14.81 3.02
N GLN A 301 -33.75 -15.01 3.69
CA GLN A 301 -35.04 -14.55 3.16
C GLN A 301 -35.18 -13.03 3.29
N MET A 302 -35.78 -12.42 2.26
CA MET A 302 -36.12 -11.00 2.29
C MET A 302 -37.18 -10.73 3.37
N GLY A 303 -37.05 -9.62 4.11
CA GLY A 303 -37.95 -9.25 5.20
C GLY A 303 -37.56 -9.80 6.58
N ALA A 304 -36.51 -10.63 6.68
CA ALA A 304 -35.87 -10.91 7.97
C ALA A 304 -35.34 -9.62 8.62
N PRO A 305 -35.21 -9.55 9.96
CA PRO A 305 -34.67 -8.37 10.63
C PRO A 305 -33.26 -8.04 10.13
N THR A 306 -33.10 -6.84 9.59
CA THR A 306 -31.80 -6.30 9.17
C THR A 306 -31.49 -5.01 9.91
N LEU A 307 -30.21 -4.77 10.17
CA LEU A 307 -29.74 -3.45 10.56
C LEU A 307 -29.44 -2.66 9.29
N VAL A 308 -30.14 -1.54 9.09
CA VAL A 308 -29.94 -0.64 7.96
C VAL A 308 -29.32 0.66 8.44
N ILE A 309 -28.15 0.99 7.91
CA ILE A 309 -27.43 2.23 8.21
C ILE A 309 -27.35 3.05 6.92
N LYS A 310 -27.94 4.25 6.94
CA LYS A 310 -27.84 5.19 5.82
C LYS A 310 -26.47 5.88 5.82
N GLU A 311 -25.79 5.82 4.69
CA GLU A 311 -24.54 6.52 4.46
C GLU A 311 -24.63 7.53 3.32
N ARG A 312 -23.67 8.45 3.32
CA ARG A 312 -23.58 9.55 2.36
C ARG A 312 -22.17 9.64 1.79
N ILE A 313 -22.09 9.80 0.48
CA ILE A 313 -20.85 9.99 -0.27
C ILE A 313 -20.92 11.34 -0.96
N VAL A 314 -19.92 12.19 -0.70
CA VAL A 314 -19.73 13.43 -1.48
C VAL A 314 -19.17 13.05 -2.85
N VAL A 315 -19.73 13.62 -3.91
CA VAL A 315 -19.36 13.28 -5.29
C VAL A 315 -18.99 14.56 -6.03
N LYS A 316 -17.80 14.58 -6.65
CA LYS A 316 -17.36 15.71 -7.47
C LYS A 316 -18.37 15.99 -8.59
N GLY A 317 -18.78 17.25 -8.69
CA GLY A 317 -19.75 17.71 -9.68
C GLY A 317 -21.21 17.45 -9.33
N ARG A 318 -21.52 16.98 -8.10
CA ARG A 318 -22.90 16.92 -7.58
C ARG A 318 -23.08 17.91 -6.43
N GLU A 319 -24.25 18.54 -6.36
CA GLU A 319 -24.62 19.44 -5.26
C GLU A 319 -25.02 18.67 -3.99
N THR A 320 -25.68 17.53 -4.16
CA THR A 320 -26.15 16.68 -3.06
C THR A 320 -25.32 15.39 -2.95
N PRO A 321 -25.06 14.89 -1.73
CA PRO A 321 -24.41 13.60 -1.54
C PRO A 321 -25.21 12.44 -2.15
N PHE A 322 -24.51 11.44 -2.66
CA PHE A 322 -25.12 10.15 -2.97
C PHE A 322 -25.44 9.41 -1.67
N VAL A 323 -26.68 8.98 -1.51
CA VAL A 323 -27.16 8.27 -0.33
C VAL A 323 -27.32 6.80 -0.68
N PHE A 324 -26.78 5.92 0.15
CA PHE A 324 -26.95 4.47 -0.01
C PHE A 324 -27.10 3.81 1.36
N ASP A 325 -27.65 2.60 1.35
CA ASP A 325 -27.87 1.82 2.55
C ASP A 325 -26.77 0.75 2.69
N ARG A 326 -26.25 0.63 3.91
CA ARG A 326 -25.47 -0.51 4.37
C ARG A 326 -26.40 -1.41 5.18
N GLU A 327 -26.55 -2.64 4.74
CA GLU A 327 -27.50 -3.58 5.31
C GLU A 327 -26.75 -4.77 5.91
N TYR A 328 -27.20 -5.21 7.08
CA TYR A 328 -26.60 -6.32 7.83
C TYR A 328 -27.69 -7.31 8.23
N SER A 329 -27.44 -8.59 7.97
CA SER A 329 -28.20 -9.69 8.57
C SER A 329 -27.48 -10.22 9.82
N ALA A 330 -28.05 -11.23 10.47
CA ALA A 330 -27.37 -11.93 11.56
C ALA A 330 -26.06 -12.60 11.12
N HIS A 331 -25.91 -12.94 9.83
CA HIS A 331 -24.73 -13.62 9.29
C HIS A 331 -23.60 -12.65 8.88
N GLY A 332 -23.90 -11.39 8.56
CA GLY A 332 -22.90 -10.45 8.08
C GLY A 332 -23.44 -9.32 7.20
N VAL A 333 -22.64 -8.88 6.23
CA VAL A 333 -22.95 -7.77 5.32
C VAL A 333 -23.81 -8.27 4.16
N ILE A 334 -24.97 -7.65 3.94
CA ILE A 334 -25.80 -7.91 2.76
C ILE A 334 -25.17 -7.18 1.57
N ILE A 335 -24.90 -7.92 0.49
CA ILE A 335 -24.19 -7.43 -0.69
C ILE A 335 -25.07 -7.39 -1.94
N ALA A 336 -26.14 -8.18 -1.98
CA ALA A 336 -27.06 -8.28 -3.11
C ALA A 336 -28.44 -8.74 -2.65
N SER A 337 -29.46 -8.45 -3.47
CA SER A 337 -30.83 -8.92 -3.27
C SER A 337 -31.38 -9.47 -4.59
N ASP A 338 -32.11 -10.57 -4.51
CA ASP A 338 -32.91 -11.12 -5.59
C ASP A 338 -34.39 -11.02 -5.20
N ARG A 339 -35.08 -10.03 -5.79
CA ARG A 339 -36.49 -9.77 -5.51
C ARG A 339 -37.43 -10.75 -6.19
N GLU A 340 -36.99 -11.45 -7.24
CA GLU A 340 -37.84 -12.43 -7.92
C GLU A 340 -38.01 -13.69 -7.06
N HIS A 341 -36.99 -14.00 -6.26
CA HIS A 341 -36.95 -15.17 -5.39
C HIS A 341 -37.08 -14.83 -3.89
N ASP A 342 -37.40 -13.58 -3.52
CA ASP A 342 -37.48 -13.09 -2.14
C ASP A 342 -36.24 -13.43 -1.30
N GLN A 343 -35.05 -13.22 -1.86
CA GLN A 343 -33.76 -13.56 -1.25
C GLN A 343 -32.82 -12.36 -1.12
N VAL A 344 -31.99 -12.39 -0.08
CA VAL A 344 -30.82 -11.50 0.06
C VAL A 344 -29.56 -12.34 0.29
N PHE A 345 -28.44 -11.85 -0.22
CA PHE A 345 -27.16 -12.53 -0.15
C PHE A 345 -26.25 -11.82 0.83
N THR A 346 -25.81 -12.56 1.82
CA THR A 346 -24.99 -12.06 2.91
C THR A 346 -23.61 -12.68 2.84
N VAL A 347 -22.56 -11.86 2.95
CA VAL A 347 -21.19 -12.34 3.08
C VAL A 347 -20.79 -12.32 4.55
N ARG A 348 -20.39 -13.49 5.06
CA ARG A 348 -19.63 -13.63 6.30
C ARG A 348 -18.17 -13.81 5.94
N TRP A 349 -17.27 -13.03 6.56
CA TRP A 349 -15.86 -13.01 6.17
C TRP A 349 -14.96 -12.92 7.39
N SER A 350 -13.91 -13.75 7.45
CA SER A 350 -12.90 -13.70 8.52
C SER A 350 -12.30 -12.31 8.70
N GLY A 351 -12.20 -11.53 7.62
CA GLY A 351 -11.69 -10.17 7.69
C GLY A 351 -12.60 -9.16 8.41
N THR A 352 -13.80 -9.54 8.85
CA THR A 352 -14.60 -8.69 9.75
C THR A 352 -14.18 -8.82 11.22
N GLU A 353 -13.32 -9.77 11.57
CA GLU A 353 -12.80 -9.92 12.94
C GLU A 353 -11.76 -8.86 13.30
N PRO A 354 -11.57 -8.54 14.59
CA PRO A 354 -10.42 -7.79 15.05
C PRO A 354 -9.10 -8.45 14.62
N GLY A 355 -8.05 -7.68 14.29
CA GLY A 355 -6.73 -8.15 13.89
C GLY A 355 -6.57 -8.47 12.40
N ALA A 356 -7.55 -8.17 11.56
CA ALA A 356 -7.56 -8.56 10.14
C ALA A 356 -7.04 -7.51 9.15
N ALA A 357 -6.44 -6.42 9.62
CA ALA A 357 -5.74 -5.48 8.76
C ALA A 357 -4.47 -6.14 8.18
N PRO A 358 -4.25 -6.06 6.85
CA PRO A 358 -3.09 -6.64 6.18
C PRO A 358 -1.77 -6.10 6.75
N GLU A 359 -0.75 -6.96 6.79
CA GLU A 359 0.67 -6.59 6.96
C GLU A 359 1.03 -5.91 8.29
N LEU A 360 0.12 -5.41 9.13
CA LEU A 360 0.50 -4.87 10.45
C LEU A 360 1.09 -5.93 11.38
N ALA A 361 0.68 -7.19 11.20
CA ALA A 361 1.32 -8.32 11.88
C ALA A 361 2.76 -8.57 11.40
N SER A 362 3.23 -7.99 10.27
CA SER A 362 4.63 -8.13 9.83
C SER A 362 5.61 -7.39 10.73
N LEU A 363 5.17 -6.35 11.45
CA LEU A 363 6.03 -5.62 12.38
C LEU A 363 6.67 -6.54 13.44
N ALA A 364 5.93 -7.55 13.90
CA ALA A 364 6.48 -8.52 14.85
C ALA A 364 7.48 -9.50 14.20
N ILE A 365 7.39 -9.70 12.88
CA ILE A 365 8.34 -10.53 12.11
C ILE A 365 9.68 -9.79 11.96
N ASP A 366 9.64 -8.46 11.76
CA ASP A 366 10.82 -7.61 11.56
C ASP A 366 11.87 -7.77 12.69
N GLN A 367 11.42 -8.13 13.90
CA GLN A 367 12.24 -8.30 15.09
C GLN A 367 12.52 -9.77 15.47
N ALA A 368 12.03 -10.74 14.68
CA ALA A 368 12.26 -12.16 14.97
C ALA A 368 13.73 -12.52 14.77
N GLY A 369 14.34 -13.21 15.75
CA GLY A 369 15.73 -13.66 15.69
C GLY A 369 15.90 -15.14 15.34
N ALA A 370 14.84 -15.94 15.54
CA ALA A 370 14.83 -17.37 15.25
C ALA A 370 13.43 -17.89 14.91
N TRP A 371 13.37 -19.14 14.42
CA TRP A 371 12.14 -19.81 14.02
C TRP A 371 10.98 -19.79 15.04
N PRO A 372 11.20 -20.03 16.36
CA PRO A 372 10.10 -19.97 17.33
C PRO A 372 9.48 -18.57 17.45
N GLU A 373 10.30 -17.53 17.47
CA GLU A 373 9.87 -16.13 17.52
C GLU A 373 9.14 -15.75 16.22
N PHE A 374 9.66 -16.20 15.09
CA PHE A 374 9.06 -16.01 13.78
C PHE A 374 7.65 -16.62 13.68
N ARG A 375 7.47 -17.86 14.16
CA ARG A 375 6.13 -18.48 14.23
C ARG A 375 5.22 -17.77 15.23
N ALA A 376 5.75 -17.33 16.38
CA ALA A 376 4.97 -16.59 17.37
C ALA A 376 4.46 -15.25 16.82
N ALA A 377 5.28 -14.54 16.02
CA ALA A 377 4.87 -13.35 15.30
C ALA A 377 3.76 -13.65 14.29
N LEU A 378 3.91 -14.71 13.49
CA LEU A 378 2.90 -15.14 12.52
C LEU A 378 1.59 -15.61 13.14
N ALA A 379 1.57 -16.01 14.41
CA ALA A 379 0.33 -16.37 15.09
C ALA A 379 -0.64 -15.18 15.24
N ARG A 380 -0.13 -13.94 15.12
CA ARG A 380 -0.93 -12.71 15.10
C ARG A 380 -1.44 -12.36 13.70
N TRP A 381 -0.93 -13.03 12.66
CA TRP A 381 -1.32 -12.78 11.28
C TRP A 381 -2.65 -13.44 10.97
N LYS A 382 -3.68 -12.63 10.75
CA LYS A 382 -5.02 -13.11 10.40
C LYS A 382 -5.29 -13.05 8.90
N MET A 383 -4.94 -11.95 8.24
CA MET A 383 -5.29 -11.69 6.84
C MET A 383 -4.25 -10.82 6.14
N PRO A 384 -4.17 -10.88 4.80
CA PRO A 384 -4.74 -11.93 3.93
C PRO A 384 -4.05 -13.28 4.16
N ALA A 385 -4.61 -14.37 3.66
CA ALA A 385 -3.97 -15.68 3.77
C ALA A 385 -2.62 -15.72 3.02
N ARG A 386 -1.55 -16.10 3.72
CA ARG A 386 -0.18 -16.14 3.17
C ARG A 386 0.53 -17.44 3.51
N ARG A 387 1.43 -17.86 2.62
CA ARG A 387 2.56 -18.72 2.97
C ARG A 387 3.77 -17.83 3.17
N VAL A 388 4.37 -17.87 4.35
CA VAL A 388 5.58 -17.11 4.66
C VAL A 388 6.77 -18.07 4.72
N VAL A 389 7.75 -17.85 3.85
CA VAL A 389 8.99 -18.64 3.74
C VAL A 389 10.06 -17.99 4.59
N TYR A 390 10.84 -18.83 5.28
CA TYR A 390 11.86 -18.45 6.25
C TYR A 390 13.23 -18.96 5.83
N LEU A 391 14.25 -18.14 6.08
CA LEU A 391 15.67 -18.48 6.04
C LEU A 391 16.37 -17.79 7.22
N ASP A 392 17.37 -18.43 7.83
CA ASP A 392 18.25 -17.77 8.80
C ASP A 392 19.75 -17.94 8.51
N THR A 393 20.57 -17.17 9.22
CA THR A 393 22.04 -17.18 9.13
C THR A 393 22.66 -18.53 9.48
N ASP A 394 21.93 -19.40 10.19
CA ASP A 394 22.42 -20.73 10.58
C ASP A 394 22.13 -21.78 9.48
N GLY A 395 21.52 -21.36 8.37
CA GLY A 395 21.20 -22.21 7.21
C GLY A 395 19.90 -22.99 7.37
N ASN A 396 19.06 -22.65 8.35
CA ASN A 396 17.75 -23.25 8.49
C ASN A 396 16.77 -22.64 7.49
N VAL A 397 15.89 -23.48 6.95
CA VAL A 397 14.82 -23.07 6.04
C VAL A 397 13.48 -23.59 6.53
N GLY A 398 12.41 -22.85 6.26
CA GLY A 398 11.06 -23.27 6.66
C GLY A 398 9.97 -22.51 5.96
N PHE A 399 8.72 -22.88 6.22
CA PHE A 399 7.56 -22.06 5.89
C PHE A 399 6.44 -22.25 6.91
N GLN A 400 5.57 -21.26 6.99
CA GLN A 400 4.35 -21.28 7.77
C GLN A 400 3.22 -20.63 6.96
N ASP A 401 2.10 -21.33 6.83
CA ASP A 401 0.86 -20.74 6.33
C ASP A 401 0.18 -19.98 7.47
N ALA A 402 -0.29 -18.76 7.20
CA ALA A 402 -0.91 -17.88 8.18
C ALA A 402 -2.19 -17.27 7.60
N ALA A 403 -3.31 -17.56 8.25
CA ALA A 403 -4.65 -17.11 7.89
C ALA A 403 -5.63 -17.32 9.05
N LEU A 404 -6.70 -16.52 9.11
CA LEU A 404 -7.80 -16.72 10.04
C LEU A 404 -8.89 -17.59 9.38
N ILE A 405 -8.80 -18.91 9.57
CA ILE A 405 -9.67 -19.89 8.93
C ILE A 405 -10.73 -20.37 9.93
N PRO A 406 -12.04 -20.28 9.61
CA PRO A 406 -13.10 -20.75 10.49
C PRO A 406 -13.18 -22.28 10.56
N ILE A 407 -13.63 -22.80 11.70
CA ILE A 407 -14.01 -24.20 11.89
C ILE A 407 -15.49 -24.35 11.59
N ARG A 408 -15.83 -25.09 10.53
CA ARG A 408 -17.21 -25.33 10.09
C ARG A 408 -17.77 -26.63 10.66
N ARG A 409 -18.98 -26.57 11.22
CA ARG A 409 -19.77 -27.74 11.63
C ARG A 409 -21.21 -27.55 11.15
N ALA A 410 -21.68 -28.46 10.29
CA ALA A 410 -23.01 -28.38 9.66
C ALA A 410 -23.30 -27.03 8.97
N GLY A 411 -22.29 -26.42 8.34
CA GLY A 411 -22.41 -25.12 7.67
C GLY A 411 -22.21 -23.90 8.56
N GLU A 412 -22.08 -24.07 9.89
CA GLU A 412 -21.91 -22.96 10.82
C GLU A 412 -20.48 -22.80 11.33
N TRP A 413 -20.07 -21.56 11.58
CA TRP A 413 -18.76 -21.23 12.14
C TRP A 413 -18.78 -21.42 13.65
N THR A 414 -17.93 -22.31 14.17
CA THR A 414 -17.91 -22.70 15.59
C THR A 414 -16.61 -22.35 16.31
N GLY A 415 -15.67 -21.70 15.62
CA GLY A 415 -14.37 -21.31 16.14
C GLY A 415 -13.36 -21.05 15.01
N TRP A 416 -12.08 -20.98 15.36
CA TRP A 416 -10.99 -20.66 14.44
C TRP A 416 -9.90 -21.72 14.52
N ARG A 417 -9.25 -21.97 13.38
CA ARG A 417 -7.99 -22.72 13.33
C ARG A 417 -6.88 -21.91 14.00
N THR A 418 -5.97 -22.59 14.67
CA THR A 418 -4.74 -22.03 15.23
C THR A 418 -3.59 -22.15 14.22
N ILE A 419 -2.49 -21.45 14.46
CA ILE A 419 -1.30 -21.51 13.58
C ILE A 419 -0.71 -22.94 13.46
N ASP A 420 -0.89 -23.77 14.49
CA ASP A 420 -0.42 -25.16 14.49
C ASP A 420 -1.32 -26.08 13.65
N ASP A 421 -2.58 -25.70 13.43
CA ASP A 421 -3.49 -26.41 12.52
C ASP A 421 -3.16 -26.13 11.03
N LEU A 422 -2.38 -25.08 10.75
CA LEU A 422 -2.04 -24.65 9.39
C LEU A 422 -0.75 -25.30 8.88
N PRO A 423 -0.61 -25.55 7.56
CA PRO A 423 0.58 -26.18 7.01
C PRO A 423 1.86 -25.41 7.35
N HIS A 424 2.86 -26.14 7.83
CA HIS A 424 4.16 -25.59 8.17
C HIS A 424 5.23 -26.67 8.08
N ALA A 425 6.48 -26.25 7.89
CA ALA A 425 7.64 -27.13 8.00
C ALA A 425 8.86 -26.34 8.43
N PHE A 426 9.70 -26.94 9.27
CA PHE A 426 11.01 -26.43 9.64
C PHE A 426 12.06 -27.46 9.27
N ASN A 427 13.07 -27.06 8.50
CA ASN A 427 14.08 -27.92 7.93
C ASN A 427 13.52 -29.19 7.25
N PRO A 428 12.57 -29.05 6.29
CA PRO A 428 12.10 -30.21 5.54
C PRO A 428 13.26 -30.91 4.79
N ARG A 429 13.03 -32.18 4.43
CA ARG A 429 13.97 -32.94 3.59
C ARG A 429 14.12 -32.26 2.22
N GLY A 430 15.33 -32.23 1.68
CA GLY A 430 15.67 -31.58 0.42
C GLY A 430 16.51 -30.31 0.59
N ASP A 431 16.75 -29.62 -0.52
CA ASP A 431 17.72 -28.52 -0.63
C ASP A 431 17.17 -27.14 -0.22
N GLY A 432 15.86 -27.04 0.02
CA GLY A 432 15.20 -25.76 0.28
C GLY A 432 13.69 -25.85 0.46
N VAL A 433 13.07 -24.68 0.48
CA VAL A 433 11.63 -24.46 0.53
C VAL A 433 11.25 -23.49 -0.58
N ALA A 434 10.34 -23.92 -1.46
CA ALA A 434 9.77 -23.08 -2.50
C ALA A 434 8.28 -22.86 -2.26
N ALA A 435 7.84 -21.63 -2.45
CA ALA A 435 6.44 -21.23 -2.46
C ALA A 435 6.15 -20.47 -3.75
N ALA A 436 5.01 -20.76 -4.35
CA ALA A 436 4.47 -20.00 -5.46
C ALA A 436 3.01 -19.68 -5.14
N ASP A 437 2.56 -18.48 -5.48
CA ASP A 437 1.15 -18.15 -5.43
C ASP A 437 0.43 -19.05 -6.46
N PRO A 438 -0.53 -19.89 -6.06
CA PRO A 438 -1.29 -20.71 -7.01
C PRO A 438 -2.04 -19.86 -8.03
N ARG A 439 -2.27 -18.58 -7.70
CA ARG A 439 -2.90 -17.56 -8.55
C ARG A 439 -1.87 -16.77 -9.37
N HIS A 440 -0.63 -17.25 -9.46
CA HIS A 440 0.35 -16.73 -10.40
C HIS A 440 -0.06 -17.20 -11.79
N ASP A 441 -0.72 -16.30 -12.53
CA ASP A 441 -1.03 -16.55 -13.93
C ASP A 441 0.27 -16.98 -14.65
N GLY A 442 0.17 -18.09 -15.39
CA GLY A 442 1.22 -18.56 -16.29
C GLY A 442 1.63 -17.46 -17.28
N PRO A 443 2.60 -17.69 -18.17
CA PRO A 443 3.03 -16.67 -19.12
C PRO A 443 1.81 -16.14 -19.90
N SER A 444 1.34 -14.95 -19.52
CA SER A 444 0.52 -14.13 -20.39
C SER A 444 1.33 -13.99 -21.67
N ALA A 445 0.68 -14.03 -22.83
CA ALA A 445 1.28 -13.59 -24.09
C ALA A 445 1.53 -12.07 -24.00
N ALA A 446 2.39 -11.68 -23.07
CA ALA A 446 2.75 -10.31 -22.81
C ALA A 446 3.52 -9.84 -24.04
N SER A 447 3.17 -8.66 -24.54
CA SER A 447 3.96 -8.03 -25.60
C SER A 447 5.42 -8.01 -25.19
N ALA A 448 6.31 -8.19 -26.17
CA ALA A 448 7.77 -8.09 -25.96
C ALA A 448 8.16 -6.75 -25.31
N GLU A 449 7.32 -5.72 -25.50
CA GLU A 449 7.44 -4.42 -24.87
C GLU A 449 6.57 -4.29 -23.61
N ALA A 450 7.06 -3.53 -22.65
CA ALA A 450 6.44 -3.21 -21.40
C ALA A 450 6.38 -1.69 -21.20
N THR A 451 5.32 -1.22 -20.57
CA THR A 451 5.19 0.18 -20.13
C THR A 451 4.73 0.17 -18.68
N PHE A 452 5.46 0.87 -17.82
CA PHE A 452 5.00 1.16 -16.47
C PHE A 452 4.02 2.35 -16.52
N ALA A 453 2.77 2.10 -16.16
CA ALA A 453 1.69 3.07 -16.32
C ALA A 453 1.49 3.90 -15.05
N HIS A 454 1.39 5.22 -15.20
CA HIS A 454 1.11 6.13 -14.10
C HIS A 454 -0.37 6.54 -14.06
N PRO A 455 -1.01 6.68 -12.88
CA PRO A 455 -2.43 7.04 -12.77
C PRO A 455 -2.78 8.40 -13.40
N LEU A 456 -1.82 9.33 -13.49
CA LEU A 456 -2.04 10.62 -14.16
C LEU A 456 -1.92 10.54 -15.69
N ALA A 457 -1.54 9.41 -16.28
CA ALA A 457 -1.27 9.26 -17.71
C ALA A 457 -2.54 9.14 -18.59
N ILE A 458 -3.52 10.02 -18.34
CA ILE A 458 -4.84 10.01 -18.98
C ILE A 458 -4.90 10.80 -20.30
N THR A 459 -3.92 11.67 -20.56
CA THR A 459 -3.76 12.39 -21.83
C THR A 459 -2.42 12.04 -22.48
N ALA A 460 -2.26 12.31 -23.79
CA ALA A 460 -1.00 12.06 -24.50
C ALA A 460 0.20 12.75 -23.84
N ALA A 461 0.06 14.03 -23.48
CA ALA A 461 1.11 14.78 -22.79
C ALA A 461 1.46 14.18 -21.42
N ARG A 462 0.46 13.72 -20.65
CA ARG A 462 0.71 13.08 -19.35
C ARG A 462 1.30 11.67 -19.49
N ARG A 463 0.96 10.92 -20.53
CA ARG A 463 1.65 9.65 -20.84
C ARG A 463 3.12 9.88 -21.10
N GLN A 464 3.47 10.90 -21.90
CA GLN A 464 4.87 11.24 -22.17
C GLN A 464 5.64 11.68 -20.91
N ARG A 465 4.97 12.37 -19.97
CA ARG A 465 5.59 12.85 -18.73
C ARG A 465 5.77 11.74 -17.68
N PHE A 466 4.79 10.84 -17.54
CA PHE A 466 4.70 9.95 -16.39
C PHE A 466 4.85 8.45 -16.70
N ASN A 467 4.52 7.99 -17.91
CA ASN A 467 4.73 6.57 -18.20
C ASN A 467 6.21 6.29 -18.48
N ILE A 468 6.67 5.11 -18.09
CA ILE A 468 8.02 4.65 -18.37
C ILE A 468 7.95 3.49 -19.36
N GLY A 469 8.38 3.73 -20.60
CA GLY A 469 8.36 2.74 -21.66
C GLY A 469 8.17 3.36 -23.06
N PRO A 470 8.12 2.53 -24.12
CA PRO A 470 8.25 1.07 -24.06
C PRO A 470 9.66 0.60 -23.66
N LEU A 471 9.73 -0.52 -22.95
CA LEU A 471 10.97 -1.22 -22.55
C LEU A 471 10.86 -2.69 -22.96
N SER A 472 11.97 -3.33 -23.31
CA SER A 472 11.97 -4.78 -23.50
C SER A 472 11.66 -5.50 -22.19
N ARG A 473 10.82 -6.52 -22.23
CA ARG A 473 10.62 -7.40 -21.07
C ARG A 473 11.84 -8.31 -20.87
N PRO A 474 12.29 -8.52 -19.63
CA PRO A 474 13.29 -9.54 -19.33
C PRO A 474 12.84 -10.93 -19.79
N ALA A 475 13.78 -11.74 -20.27
CA ALA A 475 13.48 -13.06 -20.79
C ALA A 475 12.99 -14.03 -19.71
N ASP A 476 13.60 -13.98 -18.52
CA ASP A 476 13.39 -14.97 -17.46
C ASP A 476 12.33 -14.54 -16.44
N ASP A 477 12.49 -13.34 -15.88
CA ASP A 477 11.65 -12.83 -14.81
C ASP A 477 11.43 -11.32 -14.96
N ASP A 478 10.24 -10.97 -15.44
CA ASP A 478 9.78 -9.60 -15.66
C ASP A 478 9.03 -9.02 -14.45
N SER A 479 9.15 -9.63 -13.27
CA SER A 479 8.57 -9.11 -12.03
C SER A 479 9.15 -7.72 -11.72
N PRO A 480 8.31 -6.71 -11.40
CA PRO A 480 8.78 -5.36 -11.13
C PRO A 480 9.63 -5.30 -9.85
N LEU A 481 9.28 -6.09 -8.83
CA LEU A 481 10.15 -6.38 -7.70
C LEU A 481 10.77 -7.77 -7.82
N ARG A 482 12.10 -7.83 -7.69
CA ARG A 482 12.89 -9.05 -7.51
C ARG A 482 13.93 -8.83 -6.42
N ALA A 483 14.19 -9.83 -5.59
CA ALA A 483 15.24 -9.77 -4.58
C ALA A 483 15.93 -11.13 -4.42
N LEU A 484 17.22 -11.08 -4.11
CA LEU A 484 18.08 -12.19 -3.72
C LEU A 484 18.70 -11.79 -2.38
N LEU A 485 18.26 -12.42 -1.29
CA LEU A 485 18.73 -12.13 0.06
C LEU A 485 19.73 -13.21 0.47
N ASP A 486 20.90 -12.79 0.95
CA ASP A 486 22.02 -13.67 1.22
C ASP A 486 22.37 -13.69 2.71
N SER A 487 21.91 -14.74 3.39
CA SER A 487 22.08 -14.90 4.85
C SER A 487 23.50 -15.16 5.31
N LYS A 488 24.44 -15.43 4.39
CA LYS A 488 25.86 -15.59 4.74
C LYS A 488 26.60 -14.26 4.78
N ASP A 489 26.10 -13.28 4.04
CA ASP A 489 26.62 -11.92 4.01
C ASP A 489 25.54 -11.01 3.42
N TRP A 490 24.85 -10.29 4.30
CA TRP A 490 23.69 -9.47 3.92
C TRP A 490 24.05 -8.38 2.91
N ASP A 491 25.30 -7.89 2.87
CA ASP A 491 25.73 -6.89 1.88
C ASP A 491 25.88 -7.47 0.47
N ARG A 492 25.84 -8.79 0.31
CA ARG A 492 25.72 -9.46 -1.01
C ARG A 492 24.29 -9.54 -1.51
N SER A 493 23.31 -9.13 -0.72
CA SER A 493 21.92 -9.11 -1.15
C SER A 493 21.73 -8.14 -2.31
N ARG A 494 20.84 -8.49 -3.23
CA ARG A 494 20.57 -7.71 -4.44
C ARG A 494 19.08 -7.63 -4.69
N ALA A 495 18.59 -6.50 -5.17
CA ALA A 495 17.19 -6.32 -5.47
C ALA A 495 16.96 -5.35 -6.64
N VAL A 496 15.73 -5.30 -7.15
CA VAL A 496 15.25 -4.23 -8.03
C VAL A 496 13.81 -3.92 -7.64
N ASN A 497 13.45 -2.63 -7.68
CA ASN A 497 12.10 -2.13 -7.45
C ASN A 497 11.69 -1.24 -8.62
N ALA A 498 11.37 -1.87 -9.75
CA ALA A 498 11.09 -1.16 -10.98
C ALA A 498 9.78 -0.34 -10.89
N PRO A 499 9.72 0.85 -11.50
CA PRO A 499 10.79 1.46 -12.29
C PRO A 499 11.75 2.34 -11.47
N GLY A 500 11.47 2.60 -10.19
CA GLY A 500 12.27 3.47 -9.33
C GLY A 500 11.65 3.66 -7.93
N GLN A 501 12.43 4.23 -7.01
CA GLN A 501 12.03 4.46 -5.61
C GLN A 501 11.11 5.67 -5.43
N SER A 502 11.13 6.68 -6.30
CA SER A 502 10.32 7.90 -6.17
C SER A 502 9.08 7.91 -7.06
N GLY A 503 8.02 8.56 -6.58
CA GLY A 503 6.84 8.90 -7.37
C GLY A 503 6.92 10.28 -8.05
N SER A 504 7.96 11.06 -7.77
CA SER A 504 8.11 12.42 -8.29
C SER A 504 8.87 12.46 -9.62
N PRO A 505 8.29 12.99 -10.71
CA PRO A 505 8.95 13.09 -12.03
C PRO A 505 10.21 13.95 -12.08
N ALA A 506 10.51 14.69 -11.02
CA ALA A 506 11.70 15.51 -10.90
C ALA A 506 12.77 14.86 -9.99
N SER A 507 12.48 13.70 -9.40
CA SER A 507 13.47 12.89 -8.69
C SER A 507 14.35 12.11 -9.69
N PRO A 508 15.66 11.99 -9.45
CA PRO A 508 16.50 11.08 -10.24
C PRO A 508 16.06 9.61 -10.09
N HIS A 509 15.42 9.25 -8.98
CA HIS A 509 14.95 7.89 -8.70
C HIS A 509 13.49 7.63 -9.14
N PHE A 510 12.96 8.47 -10.03
CA PHE A 510 11.64 8.25 -10.63
C PHE A 510 11.61 6.97 -11.48
N SER A 511 12.67 6.74 -12.26
CA SER A 511 12.71 5.64 -13.23
C SER A 511 14.11 5.07 -13.49
N ASP A 512 15.06 5.31 -12.58
CA ASP A 512 16.47 4.88 -12.70
C ASP A 512 16.65 3.36 -12.74
N LEU A 513 15.74 2.61 -12.12
CA LEU A 513 15.75 1.14 -12.11
C LEU A 513 15.06 0.50 -13.33
N ALA A 514 14.38 1.27 -14.18
CA ALA A 514 13.57 0.72 -15.27
C ALA A 514 14.41 0.00 -16.34
N LYS A 515 15.59 0.54 -16.68
CA LYS A 515 16.51 -0.09 -17.64
C LYS A 515 17.18 -1.34 -17.07
N LEU A 516 17.55 -1.30 -15.79
CA LEU A 516 18.11 -2.46 -15.08
C LEU A 516 17.08 -3.58 -14.96
N TRP A 517 15.82 -3.23 -14.70
CA TRP A 517 14.73 -4.18 -14.78
C TRP A 517 14.69 -4.83 -16.16
N SER A 518 14.66 -4.04 -17.24
CA SER A 518 14.58 -4.52 -18.63
C SER A 518 15.74 -5.44 -19.04
N SER A 519 16.96 -5.20 -18.54
CA SER A 519 18.12 -6.07 -18.77
C SER A 519 18.16 -7.32 -17.90
N GLY A 520 17.28 -7.41 -16.89
CA GLY A 520 17.28 -8.50 -15.92
C GLY A 520 18.22 -8.28 -14.73
N ASP A 521 18.87 -7.11 -14.64
CA ASP A 521 19.84 -6.77 -13.60
C ASP A 521 19.19 -6.42 -12.25
N LEU A 522 19.98 -6.57 -11.20
CA LEU A 522 19.67 -6.18 -9.82
C LEU A 522 20.69 -5.17 -9.31
N VAL A 523 20.34 -4.39 -8.30
CA VAL A 523 21.23 -3.48 -7.59
C VAL A 523 21.54 -4.00 -6.19
N PRO A 524 22.67 -3.61 -5.56
CA PRO A 524 22.92 -3.97 -4.16
C PRO A 524 21.79 -3.53 -3.23
N LEU A 525 21.43 -4.39 -2.27
CA LEU A 525 20.55 -4.05 -1.16
C LEU A 525 21.42 -3.99 0.11
N LEU A 526 21.98 -2.81 0.37
CA LEU A 526 23.05 -2.60 1.36
C LEU A 526 22.51 -2.67 2.79
N PHE A 527 23.21 -3.35 3.69
CA PHE A 527 22.75 -3.55 5.06
C PHE A 527 23.71 -3.00 6.11
N SER A 528 25.01 -3.29 6.02
CA SER A 528 25.96 -2.80 7.02
C SER A 528 26.15 -1.30 6.93
N ASP A 529 26.38 -0.64 8.07
CA ASP A 529 26.62 0.81 8.08
C ASP A 529 27.82 1.18 7.19
N ALA A 530 28.89 0.37 7.19
CA ALA A 530 30.06 0.59 6.33
C ALA A 530 29.69 0.57 4.83
N ALA A 531 28.89 -0.42 4.39
CA ALA A 531 28.46 -0.52 3.00
C ALA A 531 27.51 0.64 2.62
N VAL A 532 26.60 1.01 3.51
CA VAL A 532 25.69 2.16 3.31
C VAL A 532 26.46 3.48 3.23
N GLN A 533 27.39 3.74 4.14
CA GLN A 533 28.21 4.96 4.11
C GLN A 533 29.05 5.04 2.82
N ALA A 534 29.61 3.92 2.35
CA ALA A 534 30.41 3.87 1.13
C ALA A 534 29.61 4.17 -0.16
N ASN A 535 28.28 4.03 -0.12
CA ASN A 535 27.40 4.22 -1.28
C ASN A 535 26.39 5.37 -1.09
N THR A 536 26.63 6.24 -0.11
CA THR A 536 25.77 7.37 0.20
C THR A 536 25.75 8.38 -0.95
N GLU A 537 24.54 8.72 -1.41
CA GLU A 537 24.31 9.81 -2.36
C GLU A 537 23.84 11.09 -1.66
N SER A 538 22.97 10.96 -0.66
CA SER A 538 22.45 12.10 0.09
C SER A 538 22.25 11.77 1.57
N THR A 539 22.28 12.82 2.40
CA THR A 539 22.02 12.72 3.83
C THR A 539 21.10 13.85 4.27
N LEU A 540 19.97 13.47 4.86
CA LEU A 540 19.00 14.35 5.48
C LEU A 540 18.99 14.10 6.98
N THR A 541 19.01 15.17 7.78
CA THR A 541 18.79 15.09 9.22
C THR A 541 17.39 15.60 9.53
N LEU A 542 16.56 14.75 10.14
CA LEU A 542 15.26 15.15 10.65
C LEU A 542 15.43 15.63 12.09
N VAL A 543 14.90 16.80 12.40
CA VAL A 543 14.94 17.40 13.73
C VAL A 543 13.55 17.80 14.19
N SER A 544 13.33 17.89 15.51
CA SER A 544 12.11 18.49 16.03
C SER A 544 12.13 20.01 15.82
N THR A 545 10.94 20.61 15.85
CA THR A 545 10.79 22.06 15.95
C THR A 545 11.50 22.55 17.23
N PRO A 546 12.28 23.64 17.18
CA PRO A 546 12.86 24.23 18.39
C PRO A 546 11.75 24.49 19.40
N ARG A 547 11.91 24.04 20.65
CA ARG A 547 11.01 24.44 21.74
C ARG A 547 11.11 25.97 21.84
N ARG A 548 10.00 26.66 21.56
CA ARG A 548 9.89 28.11 21.78
C ARG A 548 9.77 28.42 23.26
#